data_AF-A0A0J7KKL2-F1
#
_entry.id   AF-A0A0J7KKL2-F1
#
_cell.length_a   1.000
_cell.length_b   1.000
_cell.length_c   1.000
_cell.angle_alpha   90.00
_cell.angle_beta   90.00
_cell.angle_gamma   90.00
#
_symmetry.space_group_name_H-M   'P 1'
#
loop_
_entity.id
_entity.type
_entity.pdbx_description
1 polymer ?
#
loop_
_entity_poly.entity_id
_entity_poly.type
_entity_poly.pdbx_seq_one_letter_code
_entity_poly.pdbx_strand_id
1 'polypeptide(L)' 'MESFLHSQIVLFGRITNSFENLKKVGSANITLGIVEVRFQALEKNWEKFEAQHDKLLARHWDALADFDYR' A
#
# COMPACT_ATOMS: atom_id res chain seq x y z
N MET A 1 -7.51 -15.64 2.47
CA MET A 1 -6.19 -15.21 2.99
C MET A 1 -5.30 -14.74 1.84
N GLU A 2 -5.15 -15.53 0.78
CA GLU A 2 -4.35 -15.18 -0.41
C GLU A 2 -4.77 -13.87 -1.09
N SER A 3 -6.07 -13.57 -1.20
CA SER A 3 -6.56 -12.31 -1.79
C SER A 3 -6.12 -11.05 -1.02
N PHE A 4 -5.94 -11.16 0.30
CA PHE A 4 -5.57 -10.05 1.16
C PHE A 4 -4.06 -9.78 1.11
N LEU A 5 -3.26 -10.85 1.12
CA LEU A 5 -1.82 -10.78 0.88
C LEU A 5 -1.50 -10.27 -0.53
N HIS A 6 -2.22 -10.75 -1.54
CA HIS A 6 -2.08 -10.25 -2.91
C HIS A 6 -2.39 -8.75 -3.00
N SER A 7 -3.47 -8.29 -2.36
CA SER A 7 -3.80 -6.86 -2.28
C SER A 7 -2.68 -6.04 -1.64
N GLN A 8 -2.04 -6.55 -0.58
CA GLN A 8 -0.91 -5.88 0.07
C GLN A 8 0.31 -5.76 -0.84
N ILE A 9 0.68 -6.82 -1.55
CA ILE A 9 1.79 -6.80 -2.52
C ILE A 9 1.53 -5.76 -3.62
N VAL A 10 0.30 -5.71 -4.13
CA VAL A 10 -0.10 -4.72 -5.13
C VAL A 10 -0.01 -3.30 -4.60
N LEU A 11 -0.48 -3.04 -3.36
CA LEU A 11 -0.38 -1.73 -2.73
C LEU A 11 1.08 -1.31 -2.51
N PHE A 12 1.91 -2.22 -1.99
CA PHE A 12 3.35 -1.99 -1.82
C PHE A 12 4.02 -1.61 -3.15
N GLY A 13 3.69 -2.33 -4.23
CA GLY A 13 4.18 -2.00 -5.57
C GLY A 13 3.75 -0.61 -6.05
N ARG A 14 2.51 -0.19 -5.77
CA ARG A 14 2.02 1.16 -6.13
C ARG A 14 2.74 2.26 -5.35
N ILE A 15 2.99 2.04 -4.06
CA ILE A 15 3.67 2.99 -3.18
C ILE A 15 5.13 3.18 -3.61
N THR A 16 5.87 2.07 -3.75
CA THR A 16 7.30 2.09 -4.11
C THR A 16 7.55 2.68 -5.48
N ASN A 17 6.65 2.46 -6.44
CA ASN A 17 6.78 2.99 -7.80
C ASN A 17 6.14 4.38 -7.99
N SER A 18 5.61 5.01 -6.94
CA SER A 18 4.87 6.28 -7.07
C SER A 18 5.70 7.40 -7.72
N PHE A 19 6.95 7.58 -7.28
CA PHE A 19 7.86 8.58 -7.82
C PHE A 19 8.33 8.24 -9.24
N GLU A 20 8.66 6.98 -9.50
CA GLU A 20 9.02 6.52 -10.85
C GLU A 20 7.88 6.76 -11.84
N ASN A 21 6.63 6.55 -11.42
CA ASN A 21 5.45 6.82 -12.23
C ASN A 21 5.21 8.32 -12.45
N LEU A 22 5.60 9.20 -11.51
CA LEU A 22 5.60 10.64 -11.73
C LEU A 22 6.64 11.04 -12.78
N LYS A 23 7.87 10.51 -12.70
CA LYS A 23 8.92 10.82 -13.68
C LYS A 23 8.54 10.45 -15.11
N LYS A 24 7.75 9.38 -15.31
CA LYS A 24 7.24 8.97 -16.63
C LYS A 24 6.35 10.02 -17.32
N VAL A 25 5.83 11.00 -16.59
CA VAL A 25 5.08 12.13 -17.17
C VAL A 25 6.00 13.03 -18.03
N GLY A 26 7.31 13.01 -17.76
CA GLY A 26 8.31 13.84 -18.41
C GLY A 26 8.47 15.18 -17.70
N SER A 27 9.71 15.64 -17.50
CA SER A 27 10.04 16.83 -16.70
C SER A 27 9.32 18.10 -17.17
N ALA A 28 9.17 18.29 -18.47
CA ALA A 28 8.46 19.42 -19.06
C ALA A 28 6.95 19.43 -18.77
N ASN A 29 6.37 18.28 -18.41
CA ASN A 29 4.93 18.11 -18.15
C ASN A 29 4.61 18.01 -16.66
N ILE A 30 5.60 18.05 -15.77
CA ILE A 30 5.36 18.04 -14.32
C ILE A 30 4.84 19.42 -13.92
N THR A 31 3.56 19.47 -13.55
CA THR A 31 2.90 20.65 -12.99
C THR A 31 2.60 20.42 -11.51
N LEU A 32 2.42 21.50 -10.75
CA LEU A 32 2.00 21.41 -9.34
C LEU A 32 0.75 20.53 -9.16
N GLY A 33 -0.27 20.73 -10.00
CA GLY A 33 -1.49 19.93 -9.93
C GLY A 33 -1.28 18.44 -10.18
N ILE A 34 -0.35 18.08 -11.08
CA ILE A 34 0.01 16.66 -11.29
C ILE A 34 0.71 16.10 -10.05
N VAL A 35 1.61 16.87 -9.44
CA VAL A 35 2.28 16.45 -8.20
C VAL A 35 1.26 16.25 -7.08
N GLU A 36 0.34 17.20 -6.88
CA GLU A 36 -0.71 17.12 -5.86
C GLU A 36 -1.62 15.88 -6.05
N VAL A 37 -2.08 15.63 -7.27
CA VAL A 37 -2.91 14.45 -7.58
C VAL A 37 -2.15 13.15 -7.30
N ARG A 38 -0.87 13.07 -7.69
CA ARG A 38 -0.05 11.88 -7.45
C ARG A 38 0.28 11.70 -5.96
N PHE A 39 0.47 12.80 -5.23
CA PHE A 39 0.70 12.79 -3.79
C PHE A 39 -0.54 12.30 -3.04
N GLN A 40 -1.73 12.85 -3.33
CA GLN A 40 -2.99 12.38 -2.74
C GLN A 40 -3.26 10.90 -3.03
N ALA A 41 -2.88 10.42 -4.22
CA ALA A 41 -2.99 9.01 -4.55
C ALA A 41 -2.01 8.14 -3.74
N LEU A 42 -0.81 8.64 -3.46
CA LEU A 42 0.17 7.97 -2.60
C LEU A 42 -0.35 7.88 -1.15
N GLU A 43 -0.84 8.99 -0.59
CA GLU A 43 -1.43 9.03 0.76
C GLU A 43 -2.57 8.02 0.92
N LYS A 44 -3.52 8.00 -0.03
CA LYS A 44 -4.63 7.02 -0.01
C LYS A 44 -4.17 5.57 -0.10
N ASN A 45 -3.13 5.30 -0.89
CA ASN A 45 -2.56 3.95 -0.97
C ASN A 45 -1.88 3.56 0.35
N TRP A 46 -1.19 4.50 1.00
CA TRP A 46 -0.55 4.31 2.30
C TRP A 46 -1.57 4.03 3.40
N GLU A 47 -2.60 4.86 3.55
CA GLU A 47 -3.68 4.66 4.53
C GLU A 47 -4.33 3.27 4.38
N LYS A 48 -4.58 2.87 3.13
CA LYS A 48 -5.15 1.55 2.84
C LYS A 48 -4.17 0.42 3.16
N PHE A 49 -2.87 0.65 2.94
CA PHE A 49 -1.84 -0.33 3.24
C PHE A 49 -1.76 -0.57 4.75
N GLU A 50 -1.69 0.49 5.56
CA GLU A 50 -1.67 0.39 7.03
C GLU A 50 -2.93 -0.30 7.58
N ALA A 51 -4.11 0.16 7.16
CA ALA A 51 -5.37 -0.45 7.61
C ALA A 51 -5.52 -1.93 7.23
N GLN A 52 -4.87 -2.39 6.15
CA GLN A 52 -4.81 -3.80 5.79
C GLN A 52 -3.73 -4.53 6.59
N HIS A 53 -2.58 -3.92 6.82
CA HIS A 53 -1.49 -4.49 7.61
C HIS A 53 -1.96 -4.83 9.03
N ASP A 54 -2.65 -3.90 9.71
CA ASP A 54 -3.20 -4.12 11.05
C ASP A 54 -4.17 -5.31 11.10
N LYS A 55 -5.00 -5.46 10.06
CA LYS A 55 -5.94 -6.59 9.93
C LYS A 55 -5.24 -7.92 9.69
N LEU A 56 -4.12 -7.91 8.96
CA LEU A 56 -3.31 -9.11 8.77
C LEU A 56 -2.64 -9.51 10.07
N LEU A 57 -2.05 -8.56 10.79
CA LEU A 57 -1.43 -8.81 12.08
C LEU A 57 -2.44 -9.34 13.08
N ALA A 58 -3.58 -8.67 13.27
CA ALA A 58 -4.63 -9.11 14.19
C ALA A 58 -5.09 -10.55 13.91
N ARG A 59 -5.36 -10.89 12.65
CA ARG A 59 -5.79 -12.24 12.26
C ARG A 59 -4.71 -13.30 12.39
N HIS A 60 -3.44 -12.94 12.21
CA HIS A 60 -2.34 -13.87 12.44
C HIS A 60 -2.11 -14.13 13.93
N TRP A 61 -2.28 -13.12 14.78
CA TRP A 61 -2.23 -13.29 16.23
C TRP A 61 -3.38 -14.16 16.75
N ASP A 62 -4.61 -13.96 16.26
CA ASP A 62 -5.75 -14.82 16.63
C ASP A 62 -5.50 -16.29 16.22
N ALA A 63 -4.98 -16.51 15.01
CA ALA A 63 -4.64 -17.85 14.55
C ALA A 63 -3.50 -18.47 15.37
N LEU A 64 -2.48 -17.70 15.76
CA LEU A 64 -1.37 -18.19 16.59
C LEU A 64 -1.79 -18.45 18.04
N ALA A 65 -2.73 -17.67 18.59
CA ALA A 65 -3.29 -17.89 19.92
C ALA A 65 -4.10 -19.19 20.00
N ASP A 66 -4.79 -19.58 18.91
CA ASP A 66 -5.45 -20.89 18.81
C ASP A 66 -4.44 -22.07 18.70
N PHE A 67 -3.19 -21.79 18.33
CA PHE A 67 -2.09 -22.75 18.26
C PHE A 67 -1.14 -22.69 19.46
N ASP A 68 -1.48 -21.95 20.52
CA ASP A 68 -0.66 -21.93 21.75
C ASP A 68 -0.73 -23.29 22.45
N TYR A 69 0.28 -24.10 22.12
CA TYR A 69 0.74 -25.37 22.64
C TYR A 69 -0.02 -25.98 23.84
N ARG A 70 -0.71 -27.10 23.58
CA ARG A 70 -0.86 -28.19 24.57
C ARG A 70 0.34 -29.12 24.53
#